data_AF-A0A364Y874-F1
#
_entry.id   AF-A0A364Y874-F1
#
_cell.length_a   1.000
_cell.length_b   1.000
_cell.length_c   1.000
_cell.angle_alpha   90.00
_cell.angle_beta   90.00
_cell.angle_gamma   90.00
#
_symmetry.space_group_name_H-M   'P 1'
#
loop_
_entity.id
_entity.type
_entity.pdbx_description
1 polymer ?
#
loop_
_entity_poly.entity_id
_entity_poly.type
_entity_poly.pdbx_seq_one_letter_code
_entity_poly.pdbx_strand_id
1 'polypeptide(L)'
;MIKSTQYVKGVREIVERVATQRPDVGKYIHHEAIDNAEFIIKVKNGTLRMPKDAACNQEMYPINVPEDWIKEIADTFEQVNRHEINNKKFSIGNLISTIFPGSK
;
A
#
# COMPACT_ATOMS: atom_id res chain seq x y z
N MET A 1 0.68 12.05 0.45
CA MET A 1 -0.33 11.09 -0.04
C MET A 1 -1.63 11.40 0.69
N ILE A 2 -2.73 11.55 -0.04
CA ILE A 2 -4.06 11.89 0.51
C ILE A 2 -4.99 10.72 0.22
N LYS A 3 -5.78 10.31 1.22
CA LYS A 3 -6.80 9.29 1.04
C LYS A 3 -7.76 9.71 -0.06
N SER A 4 -7.98 8.83 -1.02
CA SER A 4 -8.88 9.08 -2.15
C SER A 4 -10.20 8.35 -1.93
N THR A 5 -11.28 8.96 -2.40
CA THR A 5 -12.60 8.35 -2.52
C THR A 5 -12.98 8.08 -3.99
N GLN A 6 -12.05 8.33 -4.92
CA GLN A 6 -12.26 8.03 -6.34
C GLN A 6 -12.27 6.52 -6.56
N TYR A 7 -13.23 6.05 -7.35
CA TYR A 7 -13.34 4.66 -7.79
C TYR A 7 -13.35 3.63 -6.63
N VAL A 8 -13.90 3.99 -5.47
CA VAL A 8 -13.89 3.13 -4.27
C VAL A 8 -14.52 1.76 -4.55
N LYS A 9 -15.58 1.72 -5.37
CA LYS A 9 -16.24 0.46 -5.69
C LYS A 9 -15.33 -0.39 -6.56
N GLY A 10 -14.75 0.19 -7.61
CA GLY A 10 -13.79 -0.50 -8.48
C GLY A 10 -12.57 -1.03 -7.73
N VAL A 11 -11.97 -0.22 -6.85
CA VAL A 11 -10.84 -0.63 -6.00
C VAL A 11 -11.22 -1.80 -5.11
N ARG A 12 -12.39 -1.74 -4.43
CA ARG A 12 -12.83 -2.81 -3.52
C ARG A 12 -13.07 -4.13 -4.25
N GLU A 13 -13.75 -4.07 -5.39
CA GLU A 13 -14.04 -5.27 -6.19
C GLU A 13 -12.76 -5.92 -6.72
N ILE A 14 -11.78 -5.13 -7.20
CA ILE A 14 -10.49 -5.71 -7.60
C ILE A 14 -9.78 -6.34 -6.41
N VAL A 15 -9.75 -5.70 -5.24
CA VAL A 15 -9.12 -6.29 -4.05
C VAL A 15 -9.79 -7.61 -3.65
N GLU A 16 -11.11 -7.72 -3.79
CA GLU A 16 -11.84 -8.97 -3.54
C GLU A 16 -11.46 -10.07 -4.56
N ARG A 17 -11.32 -9.71 -5.84
CA ARG A 17 -10.85 -10.63 -6.89
C ARG A 17 -9.39 -11.05 -6.64
N VAL A 18 -8.53 -10.11 -6.25
CA VAL A 18 -7.14 -10.39 -5.86
C VAL A 18 -7.11 -11.35 -4.68
N ALA A 19 -7.92 -11.12 -3.64
CA ALA A 19 -7.99 -12.01 -2.47
C ALA A 19 -8.50 -13.42 -2.81
N THR A 20 -9.26 -13.57 -3.91
CA THR A 20 -9.69 -14.88 -4.41
C THR A 20 -8.52 -15.65 -5.04
N GLN A 21 -7.61 -14.97 -5.74
CA GLN A 21 -6.43 -15.58 -6.37
C GLN A 21 -5.25 -15.73 -5.40
N ARG A 22 -5.10 -14.78 -4.48
CA ARG A 22 -4.04 -14.68 -3.47
C ARG A 22 -4.68 -14.53 -2.08
N PRO A 23 -5.03 -15.66 -1.42
CA PRO A 23 -5.68 -15.64 -0.10
C PRO A 23 -4.82 -15.04 1.01
N ASP A 24 -3.52 -14.85 0.75
CA ASP A 24 -2.59 -14.13 1.61
C ASP A 24 -2.85 -12.62 1.61
N VAL A 25 -3.62 -12.07 0.67
CA VAL A 25 -3.98 -10.65 0.65
C VAL A 25 -5.12 -10.38 1.63
N GLY A 26 -4.88 -9.44 2.54
CA GLY A 26 -5.85 -9.03 3.55
C GLY A 26 -7.01 -8.21 2.99
N LYS A 27 -8.01 -7.95 3.84
CA LYS A 27 -9.16 -7.11 3.49
C LYS A 27 -8.75 -5.67 3.18
N TYR A 28 -9.42 -5.05 2.23
CA TYR A 28 -9.33 -3.62 1.93
C TYR A 28 -9.56 -2.75 3.18
N ILE A 29 -8.74 -1.71 3.35
CA ILE A 29 -8.94 -0.68 4.38
C ILE A 29 -9.25 0.66 3.71
N HIS A 30 -8.32 1.16 2.89
CA HIS A 30 -8.44 2.41 2.15
C HIS A 30 -7.42 2.45 1.02
N HIS A 31 -7.49 3.46 0.15
CA HIS A 31 -6.46 3.71 -0.85
C HIS A 31 -6.08 5.20 -0.90
N GLU A 32 -4.92 5.48 -1.45
CA GLU A 32 -4.34 6.81 -1.60
C GLU A 32 -3.96 6.99 -3.06
N ALA A 33 -4.25 8.16 -3.63
CA ALA A 33 -3.80 8.49 -4.97
C ALA A 33 -2.31 8.85 -4.95
N ILE A 34 -1.50 8.15 -5.75
CA ILE A 34 -0.19 8.66 -6.18
C ILE A 34 -0.41 9.35 -7.52
N ASP A 35 -0.28 10.67 -7.50
CA ASP A 35 -0.40 11.51 -8.69
C ASP A 35 -1.70 11.21 -9.48
N ASN A 36 -1.61 11.26 -10.81
CA ASN A 36 -2.74 11.05 -11.72
C ASN A 36 -2.80 9.64 -12.32
N ALA A 37 -1.87 8.74 -11.97
CA ALA A 37 -1.74 7.45 -12.64
C ALA A 37 -2.12 6.25 -11.76
N GLU A 38 -1.83 6.30 -10.45
CA GLU A 38 -1.88 5.09 -9.61
C GLU A 38 -2.57 5.30 -8.26
N PHE A 39 -2.99 4.19 -7.67
CA PHE A 39 -3.43 4.07 -6.29
C PHE A 39 -2.50 3.16 -5.49
N ILE A 40 -2.13 3.58 -4.28
CA ILE A 40 -1.64 2.69 -3.23
C ILE A 40 -2.85 2.24 -2.43
N ILE A 41 -3.10 0.95 -2.41
CA ILE A 41 -4.20 0.36 -1.66
C ILE A 41 -3.64 -0.25 -0.39
N LYS A 42 -4.12 0.23 0.75
CA LYS A 42 -3.82 -0.34 2.06
C LYS A 42 -4.79 -1.46 2.35
N VAL A 43 -4.24 -2.66 2.54
CA VAL A 43 -4.97 -3.84 3.01
C VAL A 43 -4.51 -4.23 4.41
N LYS A 44 -5.25 -5.10 5.10
CA LYS A 44 -5.00 -5.45 6.52
C LYS A 44 -3.56 -5.85 6.85
N ASN A 45 -2.85 -6.47 5.91
CA ASN A 45 -1.54 -7.07 6.12
C ASN A 45 -0.48 -6.63 5.09
N GLY A 46 -0.74 -5.57 4.33
CA GLY A 46 0.11 -5.20 3.21
C GLY A 46 -0.36 -3.98 2.44
N THR A 47 0.28 -3.77 1.31
CA THR A 47 -0.09 -2.79 0.30
C THR A 47 -0.14 -3.42 -1.08
N LEU A 48 -1.03 -2.90 -1.92
CA LEU A 48 -1.09 -3.19 -3.35
C LEU A 48 -0.90 -1.89 -4.12
N ARG A 49 -0.40 -2.00 -5.35
CA ARG A 49 -0.39 -0.91 -6.32
C ARG A 49 -1.38 -1.22 -7.43
N MET A 50 -2.13 -0.21 -7.84
CA MET A 50 -3.16 -0.37 -8.85
C MET A 50 -3.21 0.85 -9.76
N PRO A 51 -3.21 0.67 -11.09
CA PRO A 51 -3.48 1.77 -12.01
C PRO A 51 -4.88 2.36 -11.78
N LYS A 52 -5.02 3.69 -11.83
CA LYS A 52 -6.32 4.35 -11.71
C LYS A 52 -7.30 3.89 -12.79
N ASP A 53 -6.81 3.65 -13.99
CA ASP A 53 -7.62 3.15 -15.11
C ASP A 53 -8.20 1.76 -14.83
N ALA A 54 -7.48 0.90 -14.09
CA ALA A 54 -8.01 -0.39 -13.68
C ALA A 54 -9.18 -0.23 -12.70
N ALA A 55 -9.06 0.64 -11.71
CA ALA A 55 -10.15 0.94 -10.78
C ALA A 55 -11.35 1.58 -11.49
N CYS A 56 -11.10 2.54 -12.38
CA CYS A 56 -12.13 3.21 -13.18
C CYS A 56 -12.87 2.20 -14.08
N ASN A 57 -12.12 1.36 -14.79
CA ASN A 57 -12.68 0.34 -15.68
C ASN A 57 -13.48 -0.71 -14.91
N GLN A 58 -13.03 -1.15 -13.73
CA GLN A 58 -13.82 -2.06 -12.91
C GLN A 58 -15.13 -1.42 -12.47
N GLU A 59 -15.13 -0.13 -12.10
CA GLU A 59 -16.32 0.55 -11.62
C GLU A 59 -17.34 0.84 -12.75
N MET A 60 -16.85 1.22 -13.94
CA MET A 60 -17.69 1.57 -15.08
C MET A 60 -18.05 0.37 -15.97
N TYR A 61 -17.12 -0.58 -16.13
CA TYR A 61 -17.17 -1.68 -17.09
C TYR A 61 -16.58 -2.99 -16.52
N PRO A 62 -17.17 -3.56 -15.45
CA PRO A 62 -16.58 -4.70 -14.72
C PRO A 62 -16.32 -5.95 -15.59
N ILE A 63 -17.13 -6.17 -16.63
CA ILE A 63 -16.96 -7.26 -17.61
C ILE A 63 -15.69 -7.12 -18.46
N ASN A 64 -15.18 -5.90 -18.62
CA ASN A 64 -14.02 -5.60 -19.46
C ASN A 64 -12.70 -5.68 -18.70
N VAL A 65 -12.70 -6.03 -17.41
CA VAL A 65 -11.47 -6.16 -16.62
C VAL A 65 -10.97 -7.60 -16.69
N PRO A 66 -9.92 -7.86 -17.51
CA PRO A 66 -9.41 -9.21 -17.71
C PRO A 66 -8.78 -9.75 -16.42
N GLU A 67 -8.76 -11.08 -16.29
CA GLU A 67 -8.12 -11.73 -15.14
C GLU A 67 -6.63 -11.44 -15.03
N ASP A 68 -5.96 -11.20 -16.15
CA ASP A 68 -4.52 -10.91 -16.16
C ASP A 68 -4.20 -9.59 -15.47
N TRP A 69 -5.06 -8.57 -15.57
CA TRP A 69 -4.92 -7.35 -14.76
C TRP A 69 -5.01 -7.63 -13.26
N ILE A 70 -5.89 -8.55 -12.87
CA ILE A 70 -6.03 -8.94 -11.46
C ILE A 70 -4.76 -9.63 -10.98
N LYS A 71 -4.15 -10.49 -11.79
CA LYS A 71 -2.87 -11.14 -11.49
C LYS A 71 -1.74 -10.12 -11.36
N GLU A 72 -1.62 -9.22 -12.33
CA GLU A 72 -0.60 -8.15 -12.31
C GLU A 72 -0.71 -7.30 -11.04
N ILE A 73 -1.93 -6.92 -10.65
CA ILE A 73 -2.17 -6.17 -9.40
C ILE A 73 -1.81 -7.02 -8.18
N ALA A 74 -2.18 -8.31 -8.18
CA ALA A 74 -1.86 -9.25 -7.12
C ALA A 74 -0.34 -9.45 -6.94
N ASP A 75 0.44 -9.36 -8.01
CA ASP A 75 1.90 -9.47 -8.00
C ASP A 75 2.59 -8.25 -7.37
N THR A 76 1.91 -7.10 -7.31
CA THR A 76 2.40 -5.90 -6.61
C THR A 76 2.25 -5.98 -5.08
N PHE A 77 1.72 -7.08 -4.55
CA PHE A 77 1.46 -7.20 -3.11
C PHE A 77 2.75 -7.17 -2.29
N GLU A 78 2.89 -6.10 -1.51
CA GLU A 78 3.96 -5.94 -0.52
C GLU A 78 3.39 -6.20 0.87
N GLN A 79 3.74 -7.35 1.45
CA GLN A 79 3.35 -7.68 2.81
C GLN A 79 4.05 -6.74 3.80
N VAL A 80 3.31 -6.22 4.79
CA VAL A 80 3.94 -5.47 5.89
C VAL A 80 4.76 -6.45 6.73
N ASN A 81 6.08 -6.48 6.51
CA ASN A 81 6.99 -7.19 7.39
C ASN A 81 7.03 -6.48 8.75
N ARG A 82 6.54 -7.17 9.81
CA ARG A 82 6.56 -6.68 11.21
C ARG A 82 7.95 -6.28 11.73
N HIS A 83 9.03 -6.57 11.01
CA HIS A 83 10.39 -6.25 11.44
C HIS A 83 10.77 -4.76 11.26
N GLU A 84 10.03 -3.95 10.50
CA GLU A 84 10.31 -2.51 10.37
C GLU A 84 9.60 -1.62 11.42
N ILE A 85 8.71 -2.16 12.24
CA ILE A 85 7.97 -1.36 13.23
C ILE A 85 8.87 -1.02 14.44
N ASN A 86 9.99 -1.71 14.64
CA ASN A 86 10.89 -1.48 15.78
C ASN A 86 12.08 -0.54 15.51
N ASN A 87 12.39 -0.18 14.27
CA ASN A 87 13.58 0.66 13.97
C ASN A 87 13.31 2.17 13.85
N LYS A 88 12.07 2.64 14.04
CA LYS A 88 11.75 4.08 14.03
C LYS A 88 11.47 4.69 15.40
N LYS A 89 11.73 3.96 16.49
CA LYS A 89 11.43 4.41 17.88
C LYS A 89 12.64 4.55 18.82
N PHE A 90 13.88 4.33 18.36
CA PHE A 90 15.08 4.59 19.17
C PHE A 90 16.18 5.28 18.34
N SER A 91 16.02 6.57 18.05
CA SER A 91 17.18 7.45 17.81
C SER A 91 16.84 8.91 18.10
N ILE A 92 16.24 9.17 19.27
CA ILE A 92 16.18 10.50 19.86
C ILE A 92 16.61 10.35 21.32
N GLY A 93 17.92 10.21 21.54
CA GLY A 93 18.44 9.98 22.88
C GLY A 93 19.90 9.55 22.92
N ASN A 94 20.79 10.27 22.25
CA ASN A 94 22.17 10.49 22.73
C ASN A 94 22.92 11.36 21.71
N LEU A 95 22.86 12.68 21.90
CA LEU A 95 23.72 13.60 21.18
C LEU A 95 24.06 14.84 22.01
N ILE A 96 24.26 14.70 23.33
CA ILE A 96 25.03 15.69 24.11
C ILE A 96 25.76 14.99 25.25
N SER A 97 26.97 14.54 24.97
CA SER A 97 28.03 14.32 25.96
C SER A 97 29.32 14.11 25.16
N THR A 98 30.42 14.62 25.69
CA THR A 98 31.80 14.57 25.19
C THR A 98 32.16 15.47 24.01
N ILE A 99 32.49 16.75 24.29
CA ILE A 99 33.80 17.39 24.02
C ILE A 99 33.90 18.55 25.06
N PHE A 100 34.82 18.63 26.03
CA PHE A 100 36.28 18.58 25.94
C PHE A 100 36.97 18.06 27.23
N PRO A 101 38.17 17.46 27.08
CA PRO A 101 39.03 16.98 28.15
C PRO A 101 39.86 18.10 28.81
N GLY A 102 40.16 17.95 30.10
CA GLY A 102 41.17 18.74 30.79
C GLY A 102 42.58 18.19 30.55
N SER A 103 43.57 19.10 30.46
CA SER A 103 45.02 18.98 30.75
C SER A 103 45.71 20.11 29.97
N LYS A 104 46.51 21.04 30.52
CA LYS A 104 47.35 21.09 31.72
C LYS A 104 47.31 22.48 32.34
#